data_AF-A0AAU9JVT7-F1
#
_entry.id   AF-A0AAU9JVT7-F1
#
_cell.length_a   1.000
_cell.length_b   1.000
_cell.length_c   1.000
_cell.angle_alpha   90.00
_cell.angle_beta   90.00
_cell.angle_gamma   90.00
#
_symmetry.space_group_name_H-M   'P 1'
#
loop_
_entity.id
_entity.type
_entity.pdbx_description
1 polymer ?
#
loop_
_entity_poly.entity_id
_entity_poly.type
_entity_poly.pdbx_seq_one_letter_code
_entity_poly.pdbx_strand_id
1 'polypeptide(L)'
;MNKELRRILSGVPIVDQEGSINHRYFADFPGAYWSQDDENQLLKGIEDFGVGEYEEIAEKYMPNKSPIELKLRTCILLGAYNLDEWNGLKDPKRIGAIKKANEKMGKKSGKWQYGIYINN
;
A
#
# COMPACT_ATOMS: atom_id res chain seq x y z
N MET A 1 19.79 7.68 -7.01
CA MET A 1 20.93 6.91 -6.45
C MET A 1 21.30 5.79 -7.41
N ASN A 2 22.56 5.70 -7.85
CA ASN A 2 23.01 4.76 -8.87
C ASN A 2 22.92 3.31 -8.35
N LYS A 3 22.16 2.42 -9.03
CA LYS A 3 22.04 0.99 -8.69
C LYS A 3 23.39 0.26 -8.75
N GLU A 4 24.26 0.68 -9.66
CA GLU A 4 25.60 0.12 -9.83
C GLU A 4 26.48 0.39 -8.61
N LEU A 5 26.47 1.63 -8.09
CA LEU A 5 27.18 1.98 -6.86
C LEU A 5 26.67 1.17 -5.66
N ARG A 6 25.35 0.95 -5.57
CA ARG A 6 24.77 0.08 -4.53
C ARG A 6 25.30 -1.35 -4.61
N ARG A 7 25.40 -1.92 -5.81
CA ARG A 7 25.93 -3.28 -6.02
C ARG A 7 27.43 -3.37 -5.70
N ILE A 8 28.20 -2.32 -5.97
CA ILE A 8 29.64 -2.28 -5.67
C ILE A 8 29.88 -2.15 -4.15
N LEU A 9 29.10 -1.31 -3.47
CA LEU A 9 29.33 -0.95 -2.07
C LEU A 9 28.54 -1.80 -1.08
N SER A 10 27.57 -2.59 -1.53
CA SER A 10 26.72 -3.43 -0.68
C SER A 10 26.52 -4.81 -1.31
N GLY A 11 26.62 -5.85 -0.49
CA GLY A 11 26.43 -7.23 -0.93
C GLY A 11 25.02 -7.76 -0.68
N VAL A 12 24.74 -8.97 -1.18
CA VAL A 12 23.58 -9.76 -0.75
C VAL A 12 23.75 -10.07 0.75
N PRO A 13 22.72 -9.91 1.60
CA PRO A 13 21.31 -9.71 1.25
C PRO A 13 20.82 -8.26 1.28
N ILE A 14 21.68 -7.25 1.41
CA ILE A 14 21.31 -5.83 1.54
C ILE A 14 20.69 -5.29 0.24
N VAL A 15 21.24 -5.71 -0.90
CA VAL A 15 20.76 -5.36 -2.23
C VAL A 15 20.43 -6.63 -3.02
N ASP A 16 19.47 -6.53 -3.94
CA ASP A 16 19.15 -7.62 -4.87
C ASP A 16 20.19 -7.74 -6.00
N GLN A 17 20.00 -8.74 -6.88
CA GLN A 17 20.89 -8.98 -8.01
C GLN A 17 20.93 -7.82 -9.02
N GLU A 18 19.93 -6.94 -9.02
CA GLU A 18 19.82 -5.76 -9.87
C GLU A 18 20.37 -4.49 -9.19
N GLY A 19 20.84 -4.58 -7.94
CA GLY A 19 21.32 -3.45 -7.15
C GLY A 19 20.21 -2.57 -6.56
N SER A 20 18.97 -3.06 -6.51
CA SER A 20 17.88 -2.43 -5.76
C SER A 20 17.97 -2.80 -4.28
N ILE A 21 17.42 -1.96 -3.41
CA ILE A 21 17.44 -2.22 -1.96
C ILE A 21 16.52 -3.39 -1.66
N ASN A 22 17.04 -4.39 -0.94
CA ASN A 22 16.23 -5.48 -0.45
C ASN A 22 15.52 -5.03 0.84
N HIS A 23 14.32 -4.47 0.70
CA HIS A 23 13.53 -4.00 1.85
C HIS A 23 13.19 -5.11 2.87
N ARG A 24 13.17 -6.38 2.44
CA ARG A 24 12.96 -7.52 3.34
C ARG A 24 14.15 -7.74 4.28
N TYR A 25 15.37 -7.39 3.87
CA TYR A 25 16.56 -7.46 4.74
C TYR A 25 16.45 -6.51 5.94
N PHE A 26 15.80 -5.36 5.75
CA PHE A 26 15.63 -4.31 6.76
C PHE A 26 14.31 -4.41 7.53
N ALA A 27 13.57 -5.51 7.39
CA ALA A 27 12.36 -5.72 8.17
C ALA A 27 12.74 -6.21 9.58
N ASP A 28 12.43 -5.41 10.60
CA ASP A 28 12.79 -5.71 12.00
C ASP A 28 12.13 -6.99 12.53
N PHE A 29 10.98 -7.39 11.94
CA PHE A 29 10.25 -8.60 12.30
C PHE A 29 9.71 -9.33 11.06
N PRO A 30 9.63 -10.68 11.08
CA PRO A 30 8.97 -11.45 10.05
C PRO A 30 7.54 -10.94 9.80
N GLY A 31 7.20 -10.68 8.54
CA GLY A 31 5.87 -10.17 8.15
C GLY A 31 5.71 -8.64 8.17
N ALA A 32 6.72 -7.87 8.60
CA ALA A 32 6.65 -6.40 8.54
C ALA A 32 6.79 -5.85 7.10
N TYR A 33 7.41 -6.61 6.21
CA TYR A 33 7.50 -6.24 4.80
C TYR A 33 6.14 -6.37 4.11
N TRP A 34 5.79 -5.39 3.28
CA TRP A 34 4.60 -5.42 2.43
C TRP A 34 5.03 -5.73 1.00
N SER A 35 4.70 -6.94 0.57
CA SER A 35 5.03 -7.48 -0.74
C SER A 35 3.95 -7.19 -1.77
N GLN A 36 4.23 -7.53 -3.03
CA GLN A 36 3.23 -7.51 -4.09
C GLN A 36 2.11 -8.53 -3.84
N ASP A 37 2.42 -9.66 -3.20
CA ASP A 37 1.42 -10.65 -2.83
C ASP A 37 0.46 -10.09 -1.77
N ASP A 38 1.00 -9.41 -0.74
CA ASP A 38 0.18 -8.71 0.25
C ASP A 38 -0.77 -7.69 -0.41
N GLU A 39 -0.29 -6.93 -1.38
CA GLU A 39 -1.12 -6.00 -2.15
C GLU A 39 -2.22 -6.74 -2.93
N ASN A 40 -1.89 -7.84 -3.60
CA ASN A 40 -2.87 -8.65 -4.34
C ASN A 40 -3.93 -9.26 -3.41
N GLN A 41 -3.54 -9.75 -2.22
CA GLN A 41 -4.46 -10.28 -1.22
C GLN A 41 -5.40 -9.19 -0.69
N LEU A 42 -4.88 -7.99 -0.42
CA LEU A 42 -5.72 -6.84 -0.03
C LEU A 42 -6.72 -6.46 -1.13
N LEU A 43 -6.26 -6.39 -2.39
CA LEU A 43 -7.15 -6.11 -3.53
C LEU A 43 -8.24 -7.18 -3.68
N LYS A 44 -7.90 -8.45 -3.45
CA LYS A 44 -8.87 -9.55 -3.48
C LYS A 44 -9.87 -9.46 -2.32
N GLY A 45 -9.41 -9.10 -1.13
CA GLY A 45 -10.27 -8.83 0.01
C GLY A 45 -11.25 -7.68 -0.24
N ILE A 46 -10.76 -6.59 -0.83
CA ILE A 46 -11.60 -5.45 -1.24
C ILE A 46 -12.64 -5.89 -2.28
N GLU A 47 -12.27 -6.73 -3.25
CA GLU A 47 -13.22 -7.27 -4.24
C GLU A 47 -14.35 -8.08 -3.58
N ASP A 48 -14.01 -8.92 -2.62
CA ASP A 48 -14.96 -9.83 -1.98
C ASP A 48 -15.84 -9.13 -0.92
N PHE A 49 -15.25 -8.30 -0.06
CA PHE A 49 -15.92 -7.71 1.11
C PHE A 49 -16.21 -6.22 0.97
N GLY A 50 -15.32 -5.48 0.30
CA GLY A 50 -15.41 -4.03 0.14
C GLY A 50 -14.41 -3.28 1.03
N VAL A 51 -14.11 -2.04 0.66
CA VAL A 51 -13.35 -1.11 1.53
C VAL A 51 -14.13 -0.89 2.84
N GLY A 52 -13.45 -1.01 3.98
CA GLY A 52 -14.05 -0.82 5.31
C GLY A 52 -14.21 -2.11 6.11
N GLU A 53 -14.37 -3.27 5.44
CA GLU A 53 -14.53 -4.60 6.05
C GLU A 53 -13.16 -5.24 6.34
N TYR A 54 -12.31 -4.54 7.11
CA TYR A 54 -10.90 -4.94 7.27
C TYR A 54 -10.72 -6.14 8.18
N GLU A 55 -11.63 -6.36 9.11
CA GLU A 55 -11.69 -7.51 10.00
C GLU A 55 -11.89 -8.80 9.18
N GLU A 56 -12.86 -8.81 8.28
CA GLU A 56 -13.17 -9.92 7.37
C GLU A 56 -12.03 -10.18 6.38
N ILE A 57 -11.43 -9.11 5.85
CA ILE A 57 -10.27 -9.22 4.97
C ILE A 57 -9.07 -9.82 5.71
N ALA A 58 -8.79 -9.35 6.92
CA ALA A 58 -7.71 -9.87 7.74
C ALA A 58 -7.93 -11.36 8.04
N GLU A 59 -9.11 -11.74 8.50
CA GLU A 59 -9.41 -13.13 8.84
C GLU A 59 -9.26 -14.08 7.64
N LYS A 60 -9.77 -13.69 6.46
CA LYS A 60 -9.80 -14.57 5.28
C LYS A 60 -8.49 -14.58 4.48
N TYR A 61 -7.88 -13.42 4.29
CA TYR A 61 -6.78 -13.26 3.33
C TYR A 61 -5.43 -12.97 3.98
N MET A 62 -5.44 -12.29 5.13
CA MET A 62 -4.21 -11.73 5.71
C MET A 62 -4.18 -11.90 7.23
N PRO A 63 -4.25 -13.13 7.79
CA PRO A 63 -4.44 -13.37 9.22
C PRO A 63 -3.28 -12.88 10.09
N ASN A 64 -2.12 -12.60 9.49
CA ASN A 64 -0.95 -12.05 10.16
C ASN A 64 -0.89 -10.52 10.11
N LYS A 65 -1.92 -9.86 9.57
CA LYS A 65 -1.99 -8.41 9.38
C LYS A 65 -3.13 -7.84 10.19
N SER A 66 -2.89 -6.71 10.85
CA SER A 66 -3.93 -6.04 11.63
C SER A 66 -4.91 -5.31 10.69
N PRO A 67 -6.21 -5.22 11.04
CA PRO A 67 -7.18 -4.40 10.30
C PRO A 67 -6.73 -2.94 10.12
N ILE A 68 -6.01 -2.38 11.11
CA ILE A 68 -5.44 -1.02 11.05
C ILE A 68 -4.38 -0.92 9.94
N GLU A 69 -3.50 -1.91 9.81
CA GLU A 69 -2.52 -1.96 8.72
C GLU A 69 -3.21 -2.02 7.35
N LEU A 70 -4.26 -2.84 7.21
CA LEU A 70 -5.03 -2.93 5.97
C LEU A 70 -5.73 -1.62 5.62
N LYS A 71 -6.28 -0.91 6.61
CA LYS A 71 -6.83 0.44 6.45
C LYS A 71 -5.78 1.41 5.94
N LEU A 72 -4.60 1.45 6.56
CA LEU A 72 -3.49 2.33 6.14
C LEU A 72 -3.04 2.02 4.71
N ARG A 73 -2.95 0.75 4.34
CA ARG A 73 -2.60 0.32 2.98
C ARG A 73 -3.66 0.73 1.97
N THR A 74 -4.93 0.67 2.37
CA THR A 74 -6.05 1.13 1.54
C THR A 74 -6.03 2.64 1.34
N CYS A 75 -5.66 3.43 2.36
CA CYS A 75 -5.40 4.88 2.22
C CYS A 75 -4.34 5.16 1.13
N ILE A 76 -3.25 4.39 1.10
CA ILE A 76 -2.17 4.53 0.10
C ILE A 76 -2.64 4.10 -1.30
N LEU A 77 -3.45 3.05 -1.39
CA LEU A 77 -4.03 2.54 -2.64
C LEU A 77 -4.97 3.57 -3.27
N LEU A 78 -5.87 4.15 -2.48
CA LEU A 78 -6.83 5.17 -2.94
C LEU A 78 -6.25 6.58 -2.98
N GLY A 79 -5.09 6.81 -2.35
CA GLY A 79 -4.49 8.13 -2.21
C GLY A 79 -5.35 9.09 -1.38
N ALA A 80 -6.03 8.60 -0.34
CA ALA A 80 -6.92 9.39 0.51
C ALA A 80 -6.76 9.04 2.00
N TYR A 81 -6.90 10.03 2.87
CA TYR A 81 -6.78 9.88 4.31
C TYR A 81 -8.07 9.30 4.92
N ASN A 82 -9.20 9.96 4.68
CA ASN A 82 -10.51 9.45 5.06
C ASN A 82 -11.04 8.52 3.94
N LEU A 83 -11.52 7.33 4.31
CA LEU A 83 -12.02 6.33 3.37
C LEU A 83 -13.55 6.25 3.31
N ASP A 84 -14.27 7.05 4.09
CA ASP A 84 -15.73 6.96 4.22
C ASP A 84 -16.48 7.04 2.89
N GLU A 85 -15.99 7.86 1.94
CA GLU A 85 -16.55 8.00 0.59
C GLU A 85 -16.53 6.68 -0.20
N TRP A 86 -15.58 5.79 0.08
CA TRP A 86 -15.38 4.54 -0.64
C TRP A 86 -15.77 3.31 0.15
N ASN A 87 -16.38 3.45 1.34
CA ASN A 87 -16.87 2.30 2.11
C ASN A 87 -17.79 1.42 1.24
N GLY A 88 -17.55 0.11 1.25
CA GLY A 88 -18.25 -0.87 0.42
C GLY A 88 -17.80 -0.92 -1.05
N LEU A 89 -16.79 -0.15 -1.47
CA LEU A 89 -16.22 -0.26 -2.82
C LEU A 89 -15.63 -1.66 -3.03
N LYS A 90 -16.19 -2.42 -3.98
CA LYS A 90 -15.77 -3.78 -4.35
C LYS A 90 -15.08 -3.91 -5.72
N ASP A 91 -14.71 -2.80 -6.34
CA ASP A 91 -14.10 -2.82 -7.68
C ASP A 91 -12.63 -2.33 -7.64
N PRO A 92 -11.66 -3.24 -7.54
CA PRO A 92 -10.24 -2.91 -7.54
C PRO A 92 -9.78 -2.14 -8.80
N LYS A 93 -10.45 -2.31 -9.95
CA LYS A 93 -10.04 -1.64 -11.20
C LYS A 93 -10.22 -0.12 -11.11
N ARG A 94 -11.11 0.36 -10.23
CA ARG A 94 -11.35 1.79 -9.99
C ARG A 94 -10.30 2.44 -9.12
N ILE A 95 -9.55 1.67 -8.32
CA ILE A 95 -8.56 2.20 -7.36
C ILE A 95 -7.56 3.14 -8.04
N GLY A 96 -7.00 2.74 -9.17
CA GLY A 96 -6.04 3.56 -9.90
C GLY A 96 -6.63 4.88 -10.43
N ALA A 97 -7.90 4.88 -10.84
CA ALA A 97 -8.59 6.09 -11.29
C ALA A 97 -8.93 7.01 -10.10
N ILE A 98 -9.37 6.43 -8.98
CA ILE A 98 -9.66 7.16 -7.72
C ILE A 98 -8.39 7.84 -7.21
N LYS A 99 -7.27 7.10 -7.16
CA LYS A 99 -5.97 7.66 -6.73
C LYS A 99 -5.55 8.87 -7.57
N LYS A 100 -5.69 8.79 -8.89
CA LYS A 100 -5.38 9.91 -9.80
C LYS A 100 -6.29 11.12 -9.55
N ALA A 101 -7.57 10.89 -9.28
CA ALA A 101 -8.51 11.96 -8.95
C ALA A 101 -8.14 12.63 -7.61
N ASN A 102 -7.86 11.83 -6.58
CA ASN A 102 -7.45 12.31 -5.26
C ASN A 102 -6.11 13.05 -5.32
N GLU A 103 -5.14 12.56 -6.09
CA GLU A 103 -3.88 13.25 -6.35
C GLU A 103 -4.10 14.62 -6.97
N LYS A 104 -4.96 14.72 -7.99
CA LYS A 104 -5.28 15.99 -8.63
C LYS A 104 -5.96 16.97 -7.66
N MET A 105 -6.91 16.50 -6.86
CA MET A 105 -7.62 17.31 -5.88
C MET A 105 -6.69 17.79 -4.77
N GLY A 106 -5.90 16.88 -4.19
CA GLY A 106 -4.94 17.20 -3.14
C GLY A 106 -3.87 18.18 -3.60
N LYS A 107 -3.34 18.02 -4.82
CA LYS A 107 -2.39 18.98 -5.39
C LYS A 107 -3.03 20.34 -5.61
N LYS A 108 -4.26 20.39 -6.12
CA LYS A 108 -5.00 21.65 -6.34
C LYS A 108 -5.28 22.38 -5.03
N SER A 109 -5.59 21.66 -3.95
CA SER A 109 -5.92 22.25 -2.65
C SER A 109 -4.72 22.42 -1.72
N GLY A 110 -3.50 22.06 -2.13
CA GLY A 110 -2.31 22.07 -1.27
C GLY A 110 -2.33 21.05 -0.13
N LYS A 111 -3.17 20.02 -0.21
CA LYS A 111 -3.36 18.97 0.82
C LYS A 111 -2.85 17.59 0.38
N TRP A 112 -1.98 17.54 -0.63
CA TRP A 112 -1.31 16.30 -1.04
C TRP A 112 -0.03 16.12 -0.22
N GLN A 113 -0.05 15.17 0.71
CA GLN A 113 1.06 14.90 1.63
C GLN A 113 1.37 13.41 1.64
N TYR A 114 2.64 13.03 1.57
CA TYR A 114 3.10 11.64 1.65
C TYR A 114 2.41 10.66 0.68
N GLY A 115 1.95 11.16 -0.48
CA GLY A 115 1.24 10.34 -1.48
C GLY A 115 -0.24 10.12 -1.19
N ILE A 116 -0.82 10.91 -0.29
CA ILE A 116 -2.21 10.84 0.16
C ILE A 116 -2.84 12.24 0.13
N TYR A 117 -4.09 12.33 -0.27
CA TYR A 117 -4.91 13.53 -0.14
C TYR A 117 -5.52 13.57 1.27
N ILE A 118 -5.22 14.63 2.04
CA ILE A 118 -5.86 14.89 3.33
C ILE A 118 -7.28 15.43 3.08
N ASN A 119 -8.18 14.55 2.67
CA ASN A 119 -9.62 14.81 2.58
C ASN A 119 -10.22 14.90 3.98
N ASN A 120 -11.12 15.86 4.16
CA ASN A 120 -11.83 16.11 5.42
C ASN A 120 -13.08 15.23 5.47
#